data_AF-A0A399EHR1-F1
#
_entry.id   AF-A0A399EHR1-F1
#
_cell.length_a   1.000
_cell.length_b   1.000
_cell.length_c   1.000
_cell.angle_alpha   90.00
_cell.angle_beta   90.00
_cell.angle_gamma   90.00
#
_symmetry.space_group_name_H-M   'P 1'
#
loop_
_entity.id
_entity.type
_entity.pdbx_description
1 polymer ?
#
loop_
_entity_poly.entity_id
_entity_poly.type
_entity_poly.pdbx_seq_one_letter_code
_entity_poly.pdbx_strand_id
1 'polypeptide(L)'
;MTALADVVISTVELLEAQARKLRSDLRGLLLSVVLILVAGILLLGGLGWLVAAGYLQLRAWMDPAPAAALMGLLTLLTAGGMLWIAMRKR
;
A
#
# COMPACT_ATOMS: atom_id res chain seq x y z
N MET A 1 -12.20 -48.31 23.54
CA MET A 1 -11.82 -46.99 24.09
C MET A 1 -10.64 -46.36 23.35
N THR A 2 -9.77 -47.13 22.69
CA THR A 2 -8.63 -46.67 21.88
C THR A 2 -9.00 -45.90 20.61
N ALA A 3 -10.03 -46.33 19.86
CA ALA A 3 -10.43 -45.66 18.61
C ALA A 3 -10.88 -44.21 18.78
N LEU A 4 -11.53 -43.88 19.92
CA LEU A 4 -11.90 -42.51 20.26
C LEU A 4 -10.67 -41.67 20.60
N ALA A 5 -9.69 -42.27 21.28
CA ALA A 5 -8.43 -41.60 21.59
C ALA A 5 -7.65 -41.29 20.31
N ASP A 6 -7.55 -42.22 19.36
CA ASP A 6 -6.86 -42.01 18.08
C ASP A 6 -7.51 -40.89 17.24
N VAL A 7 -8.84 -40.83 17.21
CA VAL A 7 -9.57 -39.76 16.50
C VAL A 7 -9.34 -38.40 17.17
N VAL A 8 -9.35 -38.34 18.50
CA VAL A 8 -9.08 -37.09 19.24
C VAL A 8 -7.65 -36.63 19.00
N ILE A 9 -6.66 -37.55 19.07
CA ILE A 9 -5.25 -37.24 18.81
C ILE A 9 -5.07 -36.73 17.39
N SER A 10 -5.61 -37.43 16.39
CA SER A 10 -5.52 -37.02 14.98
C SER A 10 -6.15 -35.63 14.73
N THR A 11 -7.27 -35.34 15.39
CA THR A 11 -7.96 -34.05 15.26
C THR A 11 -7.13 -32.92 15.89
N VAL A 12 -6.52 -33.17 17.05
CA VAL A 12 -5.65 -32.20 17.75
C VAL A 12 -4.38 -31.93 16.94
N GLU A 13 -3.75 -32.95 16.36
CA GLU A 13 -2.58 -32.78 15.48
C GLU A 13 -2.91 -31.94 14.24
N LEU A 14 -4.08 -32.19 13.63
CA LEU A 14 -4.56 -31.41 12.49
C LEU A 14 -4.79 -29.94 12.87
N LEU A 15 -5.37 -29.70 14.05
CA LEU A 15 -5.61 -28.36 14.57
C LEU A 15 -4.31 -27.62 14.86
N GLU A 16 -3.32 -28.31 15.43
CA GLU A 16 -2.01 -27.74 15.73
C GLU A 16 -1.23 -27.40 14.46
N ALA A 17 -1.32 -28.25 13.42
CA ALA A 17 -0.75 -27.99 12.11
C ALA A 17 -1.38 -26.75 11.45
N GLN A 18 -2.72 -26.64 11.50
CA GLN A 18 -3.43 -25.47 11.00
C GLN A 18 -3.09 -24.20 11.79
N ALA A 19 -2.98 -24.28 13.12
CA ALA A 19 -2.59 -23.17 13.98
C ALA A 19 -1.17 -22.68 13.67
N ARG A 20 -0.21 -23.59 13.48
CA ARG A 20 1.16 -23.25 13.06
C ARG A 20 1.19 -22.55 11.70
N LYS A 21 0.46 -23.08 10.72
CA LYS A 21 0.35 -22.48 9.39
C LYS A 21 -0.29 -21.10 9.44
N LEU A 22 -1.42 -20.96 10.13
CA LEU A 22 -2.13 -19.70 10.30
C LEU A 22 -1.25 -18.64 10.97
N ARG A 23 -0.47 -19.02 11.99
CA ARG A 23 0.45 -18.09 12.67
C ARG A 23 1.56 -17.59 11.75
N SER A 24 2.09 -18.47 10.89
CA SER A 24 3.09 -18.09 9.88
C SER A 24 2.49 -17.14 8.83
N ASP A 25 1.33 -17.49 8.29
CA ASP A 25 0.64 -16.71 7.25
C ASP A 25 0.23 -15.34 7.77
N LEU A 26 -0.30 -15.26 9.00
CA LEU A 26 -0.63 -13.99 9.65
C LEU A 26 0.60 -13.09 9.85
N ARG A 27 1.75 -13.67 10.21
CA ARG A 27 2.98 -12.90 10.40
C ARG A 27 3.48 -12.33 9.07
N GLY A 28 3.43 -13.13 7.99
CA GLY A 28 3.76 -12.68 6.65
C GLY A 28 2.81 -11.59 6.15
N LEU A 29 1.51 -11.75 6.41
CA LEU A 29 0.48 -10.77 6.03
C LEU A 29 0.65 -9.45 6.79
N LEU A 30 0.86 -9.50 8.11
CA LEU A 30 1.12 -8.31 8.92
C LEU A 30 2.35 -7.54 8.43
N LEU A 31 3.44 -8.25 8.16
CA LEU A 31 4.66 -7.63 7.62
C LEU A 31 4.40 -6.99 6.25
N SER A 32 3.67 -7.67 5.37
CA SER A 32 3.31 -7.15 4.06
C SER A 32 2.44 -5.89 4.15
N VAL A 33 1.44 -5.88 5.03
CA VAL A 33 0.58 -4.71 5.28
C VAL A 33 1.38 -3.53 5.81
N VAL A 34 2.26 -3.76 6.79
CA VAL A 34 3.14 -2.70 7.33
C VAL A 34 4.05 -2.14 6.24
N LEU A 35 4.67 -2.99 5.43
CA LEU A 35 5.53 -2.54 4.33
C LEU A 35 4.76 -1.74 3.28
N ILE A 36 3.55 -2.16 2.91
CA ILE A 36 2.68 -1.42 1.98
C ILE A 36 2.32 -0.05 2.56
N LEU A 37 1.97 0.02 3.85
CA LEU A 37 1.67 1.29 4.51
C LEU A 37 2.87 2.23 4.53
N VAL A 38 4.05 1.73 4.91
CA VAL A 38 5.29 2.51 4.93
C VAL A 38 5.64 3.00 3.53
N ALA A 39 5.57 2.12 2.52
CA ALA A 39 5.81 2.48 1.13
C ALA A 39 4.80 3.54 0.65
N GLY A 40 3.52 3.38 1.00
CA GLY A 40 2.47 4.34 0.67
C GLY A 40 2.72 5.73 1.27
N ILE A 41 3.10 5.79 2.55
CA ILE A 41 3.45 7.06 3.22
C ILE A 41 4.67 7.70 2.57
N LEU A 42 5.72 6.94 2.30
CA LEU A 42 6.93 7.45 1.65
C LEU A 42 6.65 7.96 0.24
N LEU A 43 5.82 7.24 -0.53
CA LEU A 43 5.42 7.66 -1.87
C LEU A 43 4.60 8.96 -1.83
N LEU A 44 3.60 9.05 -0.95
CA LEU A 44 2.78 10.25 -0.80
C LEU A 44 3.62 11.44 -0.31
N GLY A 45 4.50 11.22 0.66
CA GLY A 45 5.42 12.24 1.17
C GLY A 45 6.38 12.74 0.09
N GLY A 46 7.01 11.82 -0.65
CA GLY A 46 7.91 12.13 -1.75
C GLY A 46 7.20 12.89 -2.88
N LEU A 47 5.98 12.47 -3.25
CA LEU A 47 5.18 13.14 -4.26
C LEU A 47 4.81 14.57 -3.82
N GLY A 48 4.41 14.75 -2.56
CA GLY A 48 4.14 16.06 -1.99
C GLY A 48 5.37 16.98 -2.01
N TRP A 49 6.55 16.46 -1.65
CA TRP A 49 7.80 17.20 -1.75
C TRP A 49 8.17 17.57 -3.18
N LEU A 50 7.94 16.67 -4.13
CA LEU A 50 8.24 16.90 -5.55
C LEU A 50 7.33 18.00 -6.11
N VAL A 51 6.06 18.00 -5.75
CA VAL A 51 5.11 19.07 -6.10
C VAL A 51 5.52 20.40 -5.46
N ALA A 52 5.90 20.40 -4.19
CA ALA A 52 6.37 21.60 -3.51
C ALA A 52 7.65 22.17 -4.14
N ALA A 53 8.63 21.32 -4.43
CA ALA A 53 9.87 21.72 -5.10
C ALA A 53 9.60 22.27 -6.51
N GLY A 54 8.74 21.61 -7.29
CA GLY A 54 8.33 22.09 -8.60
C GLY A 54 7.65 23.47 -8.53
N TYR A 55 6.76 23.66 -7.55
CA TYR A 55 6.13 24.97 -7.32
C TYR A 55 7.15 26.05 -6.96
N LEU A 56 8.06 25.79 -6.03
CA LEU A 56 9.10 26.74 -5.63
C LEU A 56 10.00 27.11 -6.81
N GLN A 57 10.37 26.13 -7.64
CA GLN A 57 11.15 26.36 -8.85
C GLN A 57 10.37 27.22 -9.87
N LEU A 58 9.10 26.92 -10.14
CA LEU A 58 8.27 27.72 -11.04
C LEU A 58 8.12 29.16 -10.56
N ARG A 59 8.00 29.35 -9.24
CA ARG A 59 7.85 30.67 -8.63
C ARG A 59 9.07 31.58 -8.83
N ALA A 60 10.23 31.02 -9.17
CA ALA A 60 11.40 31.82 -9.55
C ALA A 60 11.27 32.46 -10.95
N TRP A 61 10.30 32.03 -11.76
CA TRP A 61 10.14 32.43 -13.17
C TRP A 61 8.81 33.13 -13.44
N MET A 62 7.83 33.01 -12.54
CA MET A 62 6.46 33.51 -12.74
C MET A 62 5.75 33.79 -11.41
N ASP A 63 4.66 34.55 -11.49
CA ASP A 63 3.86 34.90 -10.32
C ASP A 63 3.28 33.69 -9.58
N PRO A 64 2.96 33.82 -8.28
CA PRO A 64 2.55 32.69 -7.45
C PRO A 64 1.25 32.00 -7.91
N ALA A 65 0.31 32.76 -8.46
CA ALA A 65 -0.98 32.28 -8.91
C ALA A 65 -0.89 31.38 -10.17
N PRO A 66 -0.28 31.81 -11.29
CA PRO A 66 -0.12 30.95 -12.46
C PRO A 66 0.80 29.74 -12.18
N ALA A 67 1.82 29.88 -11.33
CA ALA A 67 2.66 28.75 -10.92
C ALA A 67 1.86 27.66 -10.19
N ALA A 68 0.96 28.06 -9.29
CA ALA A 68 0.10 27.13 -8.55
C ALA A 68 -0.90 26.44 -9.47
N ALA A 69 -1.50 27.20 -10.41
CA ALA A 69 -2.43 26.66 -11.39
C ALA A 69 -1.77 25.60 -12.29
N LEU A 70 -0.55 25.86 -12.78
CA LEU A 70 0.20 24.91 -13.60
C LEU A 70 0.58 23.64 -12.84
N MET A 71 1.11 23.78 -11.61
CA MET A 71 1.44 22.60 -10.78
C MET A 71 0.20 21.80 -10.42
N GLY A 72 -0.92 22.46 -10.15
CA GLY A 72 -2.22 21.84 -9.92
C GLY A 72 -2.72 21.07 -11.13
N LEU A 73 -2.61 21.65 -12.34
CA LEU A 73 -2.99 21.00 -13.58
C LEU A 73 -2.12 19.74 -13.84
N LEU A 74 -0.81 19.85 -13.64
CA LEU A 74 0.13 18.72 -13.81
C LEU A 74 -0.15 17.58 -12.82
N THR A 75 -0.43 17.90 -11.57
CA THR A 75 -0.82 16.89 -10.56
C THR A 75 -2.15 16.25 -10.89
N LEU A 76 -3.13 17.01 -11.40
CA LEU A 76 -4.43 16.47 -11.78
C LEU A 76 -4.34 15.58 -13.03
N LEU A 77 -3.52 15.94 -14.03
CA LEU A 77 -3.25 15.12 -15.21
C LEU A 77 -2.55 13.80 -14.85
N THR A 78 -1.56 13.85 -13.96
CA THR A 78 -0.86 12.63 -13.51
C THR A 78 -1.79 11.72 -12.70
N ALA A 79 -2.57 12.28 -11.76
CA ALA A 79 -3.56 11.53 -11.00
C ALA A 79 -4.65 10.93 -11.90
N GLY A 80 -5.19 11.71 -12.85
CA GLY A 80 -6.18 11.25 -13.82
C GLY A 80 -5.64 10.17 -14.75
N GLY A 81 -4.39 10.31 -15.22
CA GLY A 81 -3.72 9.30 -16.03
C GLY A 81 -3.48 7.99 -15.28
N MET A 82 -3.05 8.06 -14.02
CA MET A 82 -2.93 6.89 -13.16
C MET A 82 -4.27 6.21 -12.92
N LEU A 83 -5.32 6.98 -12.62
CA LEU A 83 -6.68 6.46 -12.44
C LEU A 83 -7.18 5.75 -13.69
N TRP A 84 -6.98 6.34 -14.88
CA TRP A 84 -7.33 5.75 -16.15
C TRP A 84 -6.63 4.40 -16.39
N ILE A 85 -5.33 4.32 -16.13
CA ILE A 85 -4.56 3.08 -16.25
C ILE A 85 -5.06 2.02 -15.26
N ALA A 86 -5.35 2.42 -14.02
CA ALA A 86 -5.85 1.53 -12.99
C ALA A 86 -7.24 0.96 -13.35
N MET A 87 -8.13 1.80 -13.89
CA MET A 87 -9.45 1.36 -14.36
C MET A 87 -9.36 0.44 -15.57
N ARG A 88 -8.40 0.66 -16.48
CA ARG A 88 -8.21 -0.18 -17.67
C ARG A 88 -7.62 -1.57 -17.35
N LYS A 89 -6.91 -1.71 -16.23
CA LYS A 89 -6.27 -2.98 -15.82
C LYS A 89 -7.14 -3.84 -14.89
N ARG A 90 -8.30 -3.34 -14.46
CA ARG A 90 -9.35 -4.14 -13.83
C ARG A 90 -10.27 -4.72 -14.89
#